data_AF-A0A4U3BDY1-F1
#
_entry.id   AF-A0A4U3BDY1-F1
#
_cell.length_a   1.000
_cell.length_b   1.000
_cell.length_c   1.000
_cell.angle_alpha   90.00
_cell.angle_beta   90.00
_cell.angle_gamma   90.00
#
_symmetry.space_group_name_H-M   'P 1'
#
loop_
_entity.id
_entity.type
_entity.pdbx_description
1 polymer ?
#
loop_
_entity_poly.entity_id
_entity_poly.type
_entity_poly.pdbx_seq_one_letter_code
_entity_poly.pdbx_strand_id
1 'polypeptide(L)'
;METKKWGLWILTAFVIGNMVGGGVFMLPANLAQVSGPMGSTLAWSITGLGVFMIALVFGNLAVRKPELKAGPQSYAQAMFPSKKAGKVAGYSMAWGYWAANWAATASVIISFAGYLSTFFPVLQS
;
A
#
# COMPACT_ATOMS: atom_id res chain seq x y z
N MET A 1 7.31 26.72 -20.16
CA MET A 1 6.02 26.23 -19.63
C MET A 1 6.23 25.90 -18.16
N GLU A 2 5.67 26.68 -17.23
CA GLU A 2 5.70 26.29 -15.82
C GLU A 2 4.86 25.03 -15.63
N THR A 3 5.49 23.97 -15.14
CA THR A 3 4.78 22.73 -14.79
C THR A 3 3.95 22.98 -13.55
N LYS A 4 2.63 23.12 -13.72
CA LYS A 4 1.68 23.30 -12.62
C LYS A 4 1.79 22.10 -11.68
N LYS A 5 2.40 22.31 -10.50
CA LYS A 5 2.53 21.27 -9.48
C LYS A 5 1.15 20.96 -8.90
N TRP A 6 0.89 19.68 -8.68
CA TRP A 6 -0.35 19.22 -8.07
C TRP A 6 -0.44 19.76 -6.63
N GLY A 7 -1.59 20.33 -6.26
CA GLY A 7 -1.81 20.87 -4.92
C GLY A 7 -2.05 19.77 -3.88
N LEU A 8 -1.94 20.13 -2.59
CA LEU A 8 -2.09 19.19 -1.46
C LEU A 8 -3.37 18.37 -1.55
N TRP A 9 -4.51 19.03 -1.75
CA TRP A 9 -5.81 18.36 -1.82
C TRP A 9 -5.91 17.30 -2.90
N ILE A 10 -5.35 17.59 -4.08
CA ILE A 10 -5.40 16.65 -5.21
C ILE A 10 -4.49 15.44 -4.91
N LEU A 11 -3.31 15.67 -4.35
CA LEU A 11 -2.40 14.60 -3.94
C LEU A 11 -3.01 13.74 -2.84
N THR A 12 -3.64 14.35 -1.83
CA THR A 12 -4.32 13.62 -0.75
C THR A 12 -5.48 12.79 -1.27
N ALA A 13 -6.35 13.37 -2.11
CA ALA A 13 -7.47 12.65 -2.70
C ALA A 13 -6.98 11.50 -3.61
N PHE A 14 -5.92 11.72 -4.38
CA PHE A 14 -5.31 10.69 -5.21
C PHE A 14 -4.79 9.50 -4.39
N VAL A 15 -4.10 9.78 -3.28
CA VAL A 15 -3.61 8.72 -2.38
C VAL A 15 -4.77 7.97 -1.73
N ILE A 16 -5.78 8.68 -1.20
CA ILE A 16 -6.96 8.03 -0.60
C ILE A 16 -7.67 7.15 -1.63
N GLY A 17 -7.89 7.65 -2.84
CA GLY A 17 -8.54 6.91 -3.92
C GLY A 17 -7.75 5.67 -4.37
N ASN A 18 -6.42 5.67 -4.25
CA ASN A 18 -5.60 4.51 -4.56
C ASN A 18 -5.55 3.48 -3.42
N MET A 19 -5.73 3.92 -2.16
CA MET A 19 -5.68 3.06 -0.98
C MET A 19 -7.01 2.37 -0.67
N VAL A 20 -8.14 3.05 -0.92
CA VAL A 20 -9.47 2.50 -0.66
C VAL A 20 -9.85 1.51 -1.77
N GLY A 21 -10.00 0.24 -1.41
CA GLY A 21 -10.41 -0.83 -2.32
C GLY A 21 -11.28 -1.88 -1.64
N GLY A 22 -11.55 -2.99 -2.33
CA GLY A 22 -12.47 -4.04 -1.85
C GLY A 22 -12.09 -4.64 -0.49
N GLY A 23 -10.81 -4.63 -0.12
CA GLY A 23 -10.32 -5.17 1.15
C GLY A 23 -10.90 -4.48 2.39
N VAL A 24 -11.14 -3.16 2.36
CA VAL A 24 -11.60 -2.44 3.57
C VAL A 24 -13.01 -2.84 4.01
N PHE A 25 -13.84 -3.33 3.09
CA PHE A 25 -15.22 -3.72 3.39
C PHE A 25 -15.32 -5.19 3.82
N MET A 26 -14.52 -6.08 3.24
CA MET A 26 -14.58 -7.51 3.52
C MET A 26 -13.66 -7.95 4.67
N LEU A 27 -12.45 -7.39 4.77
CA LEU A 27 -11.46 -7.86 5.75
C LEU A 27 -11.91 -7.70 7.21
N PRO A 28 -12.52 -6.58 7.66
CA PRO A 28 -12.98 -6.48 9.04
C PRO A 28 -14.03 -7.53 9.40
N ALA A 29 -14.98 -7.78 8.48
CA ALA A 29 -16.03 -8.76 8.65
C ALA A 29 -15.46 -10.18 8.70
N ASN A 30 -14.62 -10.56 7.73
CA ASN A 30 -13.97 -11.87 7.68
C ASN A 30 -13.09 -12.12 8.92
N LEU A 31 -12.34 -11.10 9.37
CA LEU A 31 -11.50 -11.21 10.54
C LEU A 31 -12.32 -11.31 11.83
N ALA A 32 -13.46 -10.61 11.92
CA ALA A 32 -14.37 -10.72 13.06
C ALA A 32 -15.03 -12.09 13.17
N GLN A 33 -15.29 -12.79 12.06
CA GLN A 33 -15.80 -14.17 12.09
C GLN A 33 -14.79 -15.15 12.71
N VAL A 34 -13.49 -14.94 12.50
CA VAL A 34 -12.43 -15.84 13.00
C VAL A 34 -11.96 -15.46 14.41
N SER A 35 -11.79 -14.16 14.68
CA SER A 35 -11.16 -13.64 15.91
C SER A 35 -12.12 -12.96 16.90
N GLY A 36 -13.39 -12.79 16.51
CA GLY A 36 -14.37 -12.00 17.23
C GLY A 36 -14.19 -10.48 17.05
N PRO A 37 -15.17 -9.68 17.53
CA PRO A 37 -15.15 -8.22 17.36
C PRO A 37 -13.96 -7.53 18.01
N MET A 38 -13.57 -7.97 19.22
CA MET A 38 -12.44 -7.39 19.96
C MET A 38 -11.11 -7.70 19.27
N GLY A 39 -10.91 -8.96 18.83
CA GLY A 39 -9.71 -9.37 18.10
C GLY A 39 -9.53 -8.62 16.79
N SER A 40 -10.61 -8.49 16.00
CA SER A 40 -10.59 -7.74 14.74
C SER A 40 -10.25 -6.27 14.94
N THR A 41 -10.85 -5.63 15.96
CA THR A 41 -10.59 -4.21 16.27
C THR A 41 -9.14 -3.95 16.69
N LEU A 42 -8.58 -4.82 17.54
CA LEU A 42 -7.19 -4.72 17.97
C LEU A 42 -6.21 -4.92 16.81
N ALA A 43 -6.45 -5.95 15.98
CA ALA A 43 -5.63 -6.21 14.80
C ALA A 43 -5.61 -5.02 13.85
N TRP A 44 -6.78 -4.46 13.52
CA TRP A 44 -6.89 -3.27 12.68
C TRP A 44 -6.20 -2.05 13.28
N SER A 45 -6.32 -1.84 14.59
CA SER A 45 -5.67 -0.73 15.28
C SER A 45 -4.14 -0.85 15.21
N ILE A 46 -3.59 -2.05 15.46
CA ILE A 46 -2.14 -2.30 15.39
C ILE A 46 -1.64 -2.12 13.96
N THR A 47 -2.33 -2.67 12.97
CA THR A 47 -1.97 -2.50 11.56
C THR A 47 -2.03 -1.03 11.15
N GLY A 48 -3.07 -0.30 11.54
CA GLY A 48 -3.22 1.13 11.27
C GLY A 48 -2.08 1.95 11.87
N LEU A 49 -1.69 1.66 13.12
CA LEU A 49 -0.55 2.31 13.77
C LEU A 49 0.77 2.01 13.03
N GLY A 50 1.01 0.77 12.62
CA GLY A 50 2.20 0.41 11.85
C GLY A 50 2.28 1.14 10.51
N VAL A 51 1.19 1.19 9.75
CA VAL A 51 1.12 1.92 8.47
C VAL A 51 1.30 3.42 8.69
N PHE A 52 0.74 3.99 9.76
CA PHE A 52 0.92 5.40 10.10
C PHE A 52 2.40 5.73 10.38
N MET A 53 3.11 4.89 11.12
CA MET A 53 4.55 5.07 11.35
C MET A 53 5.35 5.04 10.03
N ILE A 54 5.03 4.12 9.13
CA ILE A 54 5.65 4.04 7.80
C ILE A 54 5.40 5.32 6.99
N ALA A 55 4.18 5.85 7.02
CA ALA A 55 3.83 7.10 6.34
C ALA A 55 4.64 8.29 6.89
N LEU A 56 4.85 8.38 8.20
CA LEU A 56 5.68 9.41 8.82
C LEU A 56 7.15 9.28 8.38
N VAL A 57 7.69 8.06 8.30
CA VAL A 57 9.06 7.83 7.83
C VAL A 57 9.23 8.32 6.39
N PHE A 58 8.35 7.92 5.47
CA PHE A 58 8.43 8.37 4.08
C PHE A 58 8.14 9.86 3.91
N GLY A 59 7.23 10.43 4.71
CA GLY A 59 6.98 11.88 4.74
C GLY A 59 8.23 12.65 5.17
N ASN A 60 8.93 12.18 6.21
CA ASN A 60 10.17 12.79 6.68
C ASN A 60 11.29 12.67 5.63
N LEU A 61 11.43 11.50 5.00
CA LEU A 61 12.40 11.27 3.93
C LEU A 61 12.15 12.17 2.71
N ALA A 62 10.88 12.38 2.33
CA ALA A 62 10.52 13.27 1.22
C ALA A 62 10.94 14.73 1.44
N VAL A 63 10.93 15.19 2.70
CA VAL A 63 11.39 16.54 3.06
C VAL A 63 12.92 16.59 3.14
N ARG A 64 13.57 15.58 3.72
CA ARG A 64 15.03 15.55 3.92
C ARG A 64 15.84 15.27 2.66
N LYS A 65 15.26 14.55 1.70
CA LYS A 65 15.92 14.08 0.47
C LYS A 65 15.06 14.35 -0.78
N PRO A 66 14.72 15.61 -1.07
CA PRO A 66 13.82 15.99 -2.17
C PRO A 66 14.35 15.64 -3.57
N GLU A 67 15.66 15.36 -3.68
CA GLU A 67 16.31 14.89 -4.89
C GLU A 67 15.94 13.43 -5.24
N LEU A 68 15.55 12.62 -4.26
CA LEU A 68 15.21 11.20 -4.44
C LEU A 68 13.73 11.05 -4.81
N LYS A 69 13.44 11.12 -6.12
CA LYS A 69 12.06 11.09 -6.64
C LYS A 69 11.58 9.74 -7.15
N ALA A 70 12.47 8.74 -7.17
CA ALA A 70 12.16 7.44 -7.74
C ALA A 70 11.51 6.47 -6.74
N GLY A 71 10.90 6.97 -5.66
CA GLY A 71 10.15 6.15 -4.68
C GLY A 71 11.02 5.38 -3.68
N PRO A 72 10.44 4.38 -2.97
CA PRO A 72 11.10 3.63 -1.89
C PRO A 72 12.45 3.02 -2.28
N GLN A 73 12.56 2.49 -3.51
CA GLN A 73 13.82 1.96 -4.04
C GLN A 73 14.96 2.99 -4.06
N SER A 74 14.69 4.27 -4.37
CA SER A 74 15.75 5.30 -4.32
C SER A 74 16.21 5.60 -2.91
N TYR A 75 15.30 5.61 -1.95
CA TYR A 75 15.64 5.76 -0.54
C TYR A 75 16.47 4.56 -0.05
N ALA A 76 16.10 3.34 -0.44
CA ALA A 76 16.85 2.13 -0.09
C ALA A 76 18.26 2.13 -0.69
N GLN A 77 18.44 2.58 -1.94
CA GLN A 77 19.77 2.71 -2.53
C GLN A 77 20.64 3.73 -1.80
N ALA A 78 20.05 4.88 -1.45
CA ALA A 78 20.75 5.98 -0.79
C ALA A 78 21.05 5.71 0.70
N MET A 79 20.41 4.70 1.29
CA MET A 79 20.62 4.33 2.69
C MET A 79 21.98 3.68 2.94
N PHE A 80 22.56 3.00 1.93
CA PHE A 80 23.81 2.27 2.08
C PHE A 80 25.03 3.09 1.62
N PRO A 81 26.15 3.07 2.38
CA PRO A 81 27.35 3.82 2.03
C PRO A 81 28.09 3.21 0.84
N SER A 82 28.02 1.89 0.64
CA SER A 82 28.63 1.21 -0.52
C SER A 82 27.68 1.23 -1.72
N LYS A 83 28.16 1.72 -2.87
CA LYS A 83 27.39 1.75 -4.13
C LYS A 83 26.89 0.36 -4.55
N LYS A 84 27.66 -0.70 -4.28
CA LYS A 84 27.26 -2.08 -4.58
C LYS A 84 26.13 -2.54 -3.66
N ALA A 85 26.25 -2.29 -2.36
CA ALA A 85 25.22 -2.64 -1.38
C ALA A 85 23.92 -1.84 -1.63
N GLY A 86 24.04 -0.54 -1.92
CA GLY A 86 22.91 0.31 -2.30
C GLY A 86 22.17 -0.21 -3.53
N LYS A 87 22.89 -0.56 -4.61
CA LYS A 87 22.27 -1.12 -5.82
C LYS A 87 21.50 -2.42 -5.54
N VAL A 88 22.05 -3.29 -4.70
CA VAL A 88 21.36 -4.53 -4.29
C VAL A 88 20.12 -4.21 -3.48
N ALA A 89 20.20 -3.34 -2.47
CA ALA A 89 19.05 -2.94 -1.65
C ALA A 89 17.91 -2.33 -2.49
N GLY A 90 18.25 -1.43 -3.42
CA GLY A 90 17.28 -0.86 -4.35
C GLY A 90 16.61 -1.89 -5.23
N TYR A 91 17.39 -2.83 -5.76
CA TYR A 91 16.88 -3.92 -6.60
C TYR A 91 15.96 -4.85 -5.80
N SER A 92 16.37 -5.25 -4.59
CA SER A 92 15.55 -6.07 -3.70
C SER A 92 14.22 -5.38 -3.34
N MET A 93 14.25 -4.07 -3.07
CA MET A 93 13.04 -3.29 -2.82
C MET A 93 12.11 -3.24 -4.04
N ALA A 94 12.66 -2.99 -5.23
CA ALA A 94 11.89 -2.98 -6.46
C ALA A 94 11.25 -4.35 -6.74
N TRP A 95 11.99 -5.44 -6.53
CA TRP A 95 11.45 -6.80 -6.66
C TRP A 95 10.37 -7.12 -5.63
N GLY A 96 10.59 -6.77 -4.37
CA GLY A 96 9.58 -6.94 -3.32
C GLY A 96 8.29 -6.17 -3.64
N TYR A 97 8.42 -4.95 -4.16
CA TYR A 97 7.28 -4.15 -4.61
C TYR A 97 6.51 -4.83 -5.76
N TRP A 98 7.20 -5.35 -6.76
CA TRP A 98 6.57 -6.07 -7.87
C TRP A 98 5.85 -7.34 -7.41
N ALA A 99 6.49 -8.14 -6.56
CA ALA A 99 5.88 -9.34 -6.00
C ALA A 99 4.62 -9.01 -5.17
N ALA A 100 4.67 -7.95 -4.36
CA ALA A 100 3.50 -7.47 -3.62
C ALA A 100 2.38 -7.01 -4.55
N ASN A 101 2.71 -6.30 -5.64
CA ASN A 101 1.72 -5.86 -6.63
C ASN A 101 1.01 -7.02 -7.34
N TRP A 102 1.69 -8.13 -7.60
CA TRP A 102 1.03 -9.31 -8.17
C TRP A 102 0.01 -9.90 -7.22
N ALA A 103 0.37 -10.07 -5.94
CA ALA A 103 -0.56 -10.54 -4.92
C ALA A 103 -1.73 -9.56 -4.73
N ALA A 104 -1.45 -8.25 -4.73
CA ALA A 104 -2.48 -7.21 -4.65
C ALA A 104 -3.44 -7.28 -5.84
N THR A 105 -2.92 -7.46 -7.07
CA THR A 105 -3.75 -7.58 -8.28
C THR A 105 -4.67 -8.80 -8.21
N ALA A 106 -4.14 -9.96 -7.79
CA ALA A 106 -4.96 -11.15 -7.59
C ALA A 106 -6.06 -10.92 -6.53
N SER A 107 -5.72 -10.29 -5.41
CA SER A 107 -6.68 -9.94 -4.34
C SER A 107 -7.80 -9.01 -4.83
N VAL A 108 -7.48 -8.02 -5.68
CA VAL A 108 -8.48 -7.13 -6.29
C VAL A 108 -9.42 -7.91 -7.20
N ILE A 109 -8.90 -8.81 -8.05
CA ILE A 109 -9.72 -9.64 -8.94
C ILE A 109 -10.66 -10.55 -8.13
N ILE A 110 -10.15 -11.20 -7.08
CA ILE A 110 -10.94 -12.07 -6.20
C ILE A 110 -12.04 -11.27 -5.50
N SER A 111 -11.71 -10.08 -4.97
CA SER A 111 -12.69 -9.21 -4.33
C SER A 111 -13.78 -8.78 -5.31
N PHE A 112 -13.40 -8.40 -6.53
CA PHE A 112 -14.34 -8.04 -7.59
C PHE A 112 -15.27 -9.19 -7.96
N ALA A 113 -14.73 -10.39 -8.19
CA ALA A 113 -15.53 -11.58 -8.46
C ALA A 113 -16.47 -11.91 -7.30
N GLY A 114 -16.00 -11.79 -6.05
CA GLY A 114 -16.81 -11.94 -4.85
C GLY A 114 -18.00 -11.00 -4.81
N TYR A 115 -17.79 -9.71 -5.08
CA TYR A 115 -18.90 -8.75 -5.19
C TYR A 115 -19.85 -9.07 -6.36
N LEU A 116 -19.31 -9.43 -7.53
CA LEU A 116 -20.11 -9.75 -8.71
C LEU A 116 -21.00 -10.98 -8.51
N SER A 117 -20.53 -11.96 -7.72
CA SER A 117 -21.30 -13.17 -7.38
C SER A 117 -22.59 -12.89 -6.59
N THR A 118 -22.68 -11.73 -5.94
CA THR A 118 -23.91 -11.29 -5.26
C THR A 118 -25.03 -10.99 -6.27
N PHE A 119 -24.68 -10.54 -7.47
CA PHE A 119 -25.63 -10.23 -8.54
C PHE A 119 -25.80 -11.37 -9.54
N PHE A 120 -24.76 -12.18 -9.74
CA PHE A 120 -24.75 -13.32 -10.66
C PHE A 120 -24.38 -14.61 -9.91
N PRO A 121 -25.36 -15.31 -9.31
CA PRO A 121 -25.13 -16.52 -8.51
C PRO A 121 -24.43 -17.67 -9.25
N VAL A 122 -24.45 -17.66 -10.59
CA VAL A 122 -23.70 -18.62 -11.44
C VAL A 122 -22.18 -18.57 -11.19
N LEU A 123 -21.67 -17.49 -10.61
CA LEU A 123 -20.26 -17.31 -10.26
C LEU A 123 -19.87 -17.89 -8.89
N GLN A 124 -20.81 -18.46 -8.13
CA GLN A 124 -20.56 -19.02 -6.79
C GLN A 124 -20.04 -20.48 -6.81
N SER A 125 -19.60 -21.00 -7.95
CA SER A 125 -19.11 -22.38 -8.12
C SER A 125 -17.78 -22.66 -7.44
#